data_AF-A0A7S2CAI6-F1
#
_entry.id   AF-A0A7S2CAI6-F1
#
_cell.length_a   1.000
_cell.length_b   1.000
_cell.length_c   1.000
_cell.angle_alpha   90.00
_cell.angle_beta   90.00
_cell.angle_gamma   90.00
#
_symmetry.space_group_name_H-M   'P 1'
#
loop_
_entity.id
_entity.type
_entity.pdbx_description
1 polymer ?
#
loop_
_entity_poly.entity_id
_entity_poly.type
_entity_poly.pdbx_seq_one_letter_code
_entity_poly.pdbx_strand_id
1 'polypeptide(L)'
;SRGTEVLTQSRCSRHQFAMAKKTAIGIDLGTTYSCVGVWKNDGVEIIANDQGNRTTPSYVAFTDTERLIGDAAKNQVARNPENTVFDAKRLIGRKFADPIVQSDIKLWPFKVLSGQGDKPMIQVNAQGEDKKFHPEEISSMILLKMKETAEAYLGAKINDAVVTVPAYFNDS
;
A
#
# COMPACT_ATOMS: atom_id res chain seq x y z
N SER A 1 26.74 64.25 -30.22
CA SER A 1 27.31 64.00 -28.87
C SER A 1 26.20 63.58 -27.93
N ARG A 2 26.27 62.34 -27.44
CA ARG A 2 25.77 61.77 -26.16
C ARG A 2 24.47 62.37 -25.60
N GLY A 3 23.37 61.61 -25.57
CA GLY A 3 22.91 60.86 -24.38
C GLY A 3 21.77 61.65 -23.70
N THR A 4 20.65 61.11 -23.24
CA THR A 4 20.39 59.87 -22.50
C THR A 4 18.87 59.61 -22.49
N GLU A 5 18.42 58.44 -22.95
CA GLU A 5 17.08 57.92 -22.67
C GLU A 5 17.05 57.33 -21.25
N VAL A 6 16.04 57.74 -20.48
CA VAL A 6 15.77 57.21 -19.14
C VAL A 6 15.00 55.90 -19.27
N LEU A 7 15.70 54.78 -19.07
CA LEU A 7 15.10 53.45 -18.92
C LEU A 7 14.33 53.37 -17.58
N THR A 8 13.02 53.57 -17.62
CA THR A 8 12.14 53.11 -16.53
C THR A 8 11.97 51.60 -16.63
N GLN A 9 12.71 50.86 -15.79
CA GLN A 9 12.47 49.43 -15.56
C GLN A 9 11.12 49.26 -14.83
N SER A 10 10.08 48.93 -15.59
CA SER A 10 8.84 48.40 -15.01
C SER A 10 9.14 46.99 -14.49
N ARG A 11 9.17 46.83 -13.17
CA ARG A 11 9.34 45.52 -12.51
C ARG A 11 8.07 44.70 -12.71
N CYS A 12 8.03 43.93 -13.80
CA CYS A 12 7.09 42.82 -13.94
C CYS A 12 7.49 41.76 -12.92
N SER A 13 6.77 41.67 -11.79
CA SER A 13 6.95 40.60 -10.81
C SER A 13 6.56 39.28 -11.47
N ARG A 14 7.56 38.47 -11.82
CA ARG A 14 7.34 37.08 -12.21
C ARG A 14 6.75 36.37 -10.99
N HIS A 15 5.43 36.17 -11.00
CA HIS A 15 4.80 35.14 -10.20
C HIS A 15 5.26 33.80 -10.76
N GLN A 16 6.43 33.36 -10.30
CA GLN A 16 6.89 32.00 -10.52
C GLN A 16 6.04 31.14 -9.60
N PHE A 17 4.90 30.68 -10.10
CA PHE A 17 4.24 29.52 -9.51
C PHE A 17 5.25 28.38 -9.59
N ALA A 18 5.96 28.13 -8.48
CA ALA A 18 6.72 26.92 -8.31
C ALA A 18 5.72 25.78 -8.38
N MET A 19 5.65 25.09 -9.53
CA MET A 19 4.98 23.80 -9.61
C MET A 19 5.62 22.93 -8.54
N ALA A 20 4.86 22.62 -7.48
CA ALA A 20 5.30 21.67 -6.47
C ALA A 20 5.76 20.41 -7.21
N LYS A 21 7.03 20.05 -7.05
CA LYS A 21 7.62 18.91 -7.74
C LYS A 21 6.79 17.69 -7.37
N LYS A 22 6.07 17.12 -8.34
CA LYS A 22 5.26 15.92 -8.12
C LYS A 22 6.23 14.78 -7.76
N THR A 23 6.16 14.33 -6.51
CA THR A 23 6.93 13.20 -6.04
C THR A 23 6.09 11.94 -6.21
N ALA A 24 6.62 10.99 -6.96
CA ALA A 24 6.05 9.65 -7.08
C ALA A 24 6.83 8.68 -6.19
N ILE A 25 6.15 7.64 -5.70
CA ILE A 25 6.74 6.55 -4.93
C ILE A 25 6.68 5.24 -5.71
N GLY A 26 7.67 4.38 -5.50
CA GLY A 26 7.64 2.98 -5.93
C GLY A 26 7.23 2.10 -4.76
N ILE A 27 6.23 1.25 -4.95
CA ILE A 27 5.78 0.29 -3.94
C ILE A 27 6.01 -1.12 -4.49
N ASP A 28 6.81 -1.89 -3.78
CA ASP A 28 6.84 -3.34 -3.98
C ASP A 28 5.81 -3.98 -3.05
N LEU A 29 4.70 -4.46 -3.61
CA LEU A 29 3.65 -5.12 -2.84
C LEU A 29 3.99 -6.62 -2.76
N GLY A 30 4.94 -7.06 -1.95
CA GLY A 30 5.27 -8.49 -1.90
C GLY A 30 4.18 -9.33 -1.20
N THR A 31 4.25 -10.66 -1.36
CA THR A 31 3.31 -11.59 -0.69
C THR A 31 3.48 -11.58 0.82
N THR A 32 4.73 -11.61 1.30
CA THR A 32 5.05 -11.67 2.73
C THR A 32 5.47 -10.32 3.30
N TYR A 33 6.22 -9.54 2.54
CA TYR A 33 6.69 -8.22 2.91
C TYR A 33 6.50 -7.25 1.76
N SER A 34 6.16 -6.02 2.09
CA SER A 34 6.09 -4.92 1.15
C SER A 34 7.15 -3.87 1.48
N CYS A 35 7.59 -3.11 0.49
CA CYS A 35 8.49 -1.99 0.69
C CYS A 35 8.04 -0.77 -0.12
N VAL A 36 8.50 0.40 0.29
CA VAL A 36 8.24 1.65 -0.41
C VAL A 36 9.53 2.43 -0.55
N GLY A 37 9.75 2.97 -1.74
CA GLY A 37 10.92 3.76 -2.09
C GLY A 37 10.56 5.02 -2.86
N VAL A 38 11.49 5.97 -2.86
CA VAL A 38 11.36 7.24 -3.57
C VAL A 38 12.66 7.56 -4.30
N TRP A 39 12.56 8.19 -5.47
CA TRP A 39 13.72 8.76 -6.16
C TRP A 39 13.99 10.17 -5.64
N LYS A 40 15.12 10.38 -4.96
CA LYS A 40 15.51 11.65 -4.34
C LYS A 40 17.02 11.78 -4.33
N ASN A 41 17.54 13.01 -4.46
CA ASN A 41 18.98 13.30 -4.46
C ASN A 41 19.78 12.42 -5.44
N ASP A 42 19.26 12.25 -6.66
CA ASP A 42 19.84 11.44 -7.74
C ASP A 42 20.08 9.96 -7.37
N GLY A 43 19.30 9.43 -6.43
CA GLY A 43 19.31 8.03 -6.05
C GLY A 43 17.96 7.49 -5.61
N VAL A 44 17.90 6.18 -5.42
CA VAL A 44 16.75 5.49 -4.81
C VAL A 44 16.96 5.45 -3.30
N GLU A 45 15.96 5.86 -2.55
CA GLU A 45 15.91 5.73 -1.11
C GLU A 45 14.76 4.81 -0.70
N ILE A 46 15.08 3.75 0.06
CA ILE A 46 14.08 2.85 0.65
C ILE A 46 13.67 3.41 2.01
N ILE A 47 12.37 3.68 2.16
CA ILE A 47 11.83 4.38 3.32
C ILE A 47 11.61 3.37 4.45
N ALA A 48 12.13 3.70 5.63
CA ALA A 48 11.85 2.91 6.83
C ALA A 48 10.45 3.20 7.37
N ASN A 49 9.77 2.18 7.88
CA ASN A 49 8.48 2.32 8.55
C ASN A 49 8.63 2.89 9.97
N ASP A 50 7.52 3.03 10.69
CA ASP A 50 7.49 3.58 12.06
C ASP A 50 8.28 2.76 13.11
N GLN A 51 8.64 1.52 12.79
CA GLN A 51 9.53 0.67 13.60
C GLN A 51 11.00 0.76 13.16
N GLY A 52 11.33 1.54 12.14
CA GLY A 52 12.66 1.63 11.55
C GLY A 52 12.98 0.52 10.53
N ASN A 53 12.02 -0.33 10.17
CA ASN A 53 12.22 -1.42 9.21
C ASN A 53 12.03 -0.94 7.77
N ARG A 54 12.91 -1.36 6.85
CA ARG A 54 12.79 -1.04 5.40
C ARG A 54 11.81 -1.93 4.64
N THR A 55 11.25 -2.92 5.31
CA THR A 55 10.23 -3.82 4.79
C THR A 55 9.14 -3.95 5.84
N THR A 56 7.89 -3.90 5.42
CA THR A 56 6.72 -4.03 6.29
C THR A 56 6.01 -5.35 6.01
N PRO A 57 5.70 -6.18 7.01
CA PRO A 57 4.93 -7.40 6.79
C PRO A 57 3.61 -7.13 6.06
N SER A 58 3.25 -7.99 5.11
CA SER A 58 1.99 -7.89 4.36
C SER A 58 0.85 -8.55 5.13
N TYR A 59 0.63 -8.04 6.34
CA TYR A 59 -0.33 -8.53 7.33
C TYR A 59 -1.36 -7.45 7.62
N VAL A 60 -2.63 -7.85 7.72
CA VAL A 60 -3.73 -7.01 8.17
C VAL A 60 -4.50 -7.76 9.25
N ALA A 61 -4.57 -7.21 10.45
CA ALA A 61 -5.35 -7.78 11.54
C ALA A 61 -6.55 -6.89 11.86
N PHE A 62 -7.69 -7.53 12.08
CA PHE A 62 -8.92 -6.88 12.52
C PHE A 62 -9.15 -7.20 13.99
N THR A 63 -9.45 -6.17 14.77
CA THR A 63 -9.75 -6.29 16.20
C THR A 63 -11.12 -5.67 16.49
N ASP A 64 -11.52 -5.69 17.76
CA ASP A 64 -12.76 -5.07 18.21
C ASP A 64 -12.72 -3.54 18.14
N THR A 65 -11.53 -2.94 18.14
CA THR A 65 -11.35 -1.50 18.23
C THR A 65 -10.82 -0.91 16.93
N GLU A 66 -9.89 -1.60 16.27
CA GLU A 66 -9.13 -1.02 15.18
C GLU A 66 -8.67 -2.07 14.17
N ARG A 67 -8.02 -1.56 13.11
CA ARG A 67 -7.34 -2.38 12.12
C ARG A 67 -5.84 -2.13 12.25
N LEU A 68 -5.09 -3.20 12.46
CA LEU A 68 -3.63 -3.18 12.53
C LEU A 68 -3.06 -3.63 11.19
N ILE A 69 -1.93 -3.04 10.77
CA ILE A 69 -1.27 -3.36 9.50
C ILE A 69 0.24 -3.45 9.75
N GLY A 70 0.92 -4.37 9.07
CA GLY A 70 2.36 -4.48 9.15
C GLY A 70 2.85 -5.21 10.39
N ASP A 71 3.90 -4.68 11.01
CA ASP A 71 4.52 -5.27 12.20
C ASP A 71 3.51 -5.45 13.35
N ALA A 72 2.64 -4.45 13.56
CA ALA A 72 1.60 -4.52 14.59
C ALA A 72 0.64 -5.71 14.38
N ALA A 73 0.20 -5.95 13.14
CA ALA A 73 -0.66 -7.08 12.81
C ALA A 73 0.07 -8.42 12.98
N LYS A 74 1.31 -8.52 12.49
CA LYS A 74 2.12 -9.74 12.60
C LYS A 74 2.42 -10.12 14.05
N ASN A 75 2.72 -9.15 14.91
CA ASN A 75 3.11 -9.39 16.30
C ASN A 75 1.99 -10.01 17.15
N GLN A 76 0.72 -9.78 16.78
CA GLN A 76 -0.42 -10.29 17.53
C GLN A 76 -1.06 -11.57 16.94
N VAL A 77 -0.52 -12.11 15.83
CA VAL A 77 -1.13 -13.25 15.11
C VAL A 77 -1.35 -14.48 16.00
N ALA A 78 -0.46 -14.73 16.97
CA ALA A 78 -0.59 -15.87 17.88
C ALA A 78 -1.80 -15.75 18.82
N ARG A 79 -2.31 -14.54 19.06
CA ARG A 79 -3.46 -14.26 19.93
C ARG A 79 -4.77 -14.09 19.17
N ASN A 80 -4.70 -13.72 17.90
CA ASN A 80 -5.86 -13.43 17.04
C ASN A 80 -5.69 -14.03 15.63
N PRO A 81 -5.46 -15.34 15.51
CA PRO A 81 -5.05 -15.94 14.25
C PRO A 81 -6.15 -15.88 13.18
N GLU A 82 -7.42 -16.04 13.56
CA GLU A 82 -8.56 -16.11 12.63
C GLU A 82 -8.91 -14.75 11.99
N ASN A 83 -8.54 -13.63 12.63
CA ASN A 83 -8.79 -12.28 12.13
C ASN A 83 -7.50 -11.58 11.66
N THR A 84 -6.42 -12.33 11.50
CA THR A 84 -5.13 -11.83 10.99
C THR A 84 -4.85 -12.42 9.62
N VAL A 85 -5.06 -11.59 8.61
CA VAL A 85 -4.92 -11.96 7.21
C VAL A 85 -3.49 -11.72 6.75
N PHE A 86 -2.92 -12.72 6.08
CA PHE A 86 -1.63 -12.66 5.40
C PHE A 86 -1.72 -13.45 4.09
N ASP A 87 -0.73 -13.34 3.22
CA ASP A 87 -0.68 -14.05 1.93
C ASP A 87 -1.88 -13.76 1.00
N ALA A 88 -2.61 -12.66 1.23
CA ALA A 88 -3.78 -12.26 0.42
C ALA A 88 -3.47 -12.19 -1.08
N LYS A 89 -2.22 -11.85 -1.44
CA LYS A 89 -1.73 -11.82 -2.83
C LYS A 89 -1.89 -13.16 -3.57
N ARG A 90 -1.90 -14.30 -2.86
CA ARG A 90 -2.09 -15.62 -3.45
C ARG A 90 -3.50 -15.83 -4.01
N LEU A 91 -4.49 -15.07 -3.50
CA LEU A 91 -5.89 -15.18 -3.88
C LEU A 91 -6.29 -14.24 -5.02
N ILE A 92 -5.52 -13.17 -5.27
CA ILE A 92 -5.88 -12.15 -6.26
C ILE A 92 -5.91 -12.76 -7.67
N GLY A 93 -6.95 -12.44 -8.45
CA GLY A 93 -7.12 -12.92 -9.82
C GLY A 93 -7.47 -14.41 -9.93
N ARG A 94 -7.69 -15.11 -8.82
CA ARG A 94 -8.07 -16.52 -8.80
C ARG A 94 -9.53 -16.74 -8.48
N LYS A 95 -10.03 -17.90 -8.87
CA LYS A 95 -11.34 -18.40 -8.44
C LYS A 95 -11.20 -19.19 -7.14
N PHE A 96 -12.23 -19.16 -6.31
CA PHE A 96 -12.28 -19.92 -5.07
C PHE A 96 -12.12 -21.42 -5.34
N ALA A 97 -12.72 -21.97 -6.39
CA ALA A 97 -12.59 -23.38 -6.75
C ALA A 97 -11.23 -23.78 -7.35
N ASP A 98 -10.29 -22.85 -7.57
CA ASP A 98 -8.94 -23.17 -8.05
C ASP A 98 -8.26 -24.17 -7.09
N PRO A 99 -7.75 -25.33 -7.57
CA PRO A 99 -7.07 -26.30 -6.72
C PRO A 99 -5.91 -25.74 -5.89
N ILE A 100 -5.22 -24.72 -6.40
CA ILE A 100 -4.15 -24.02 -5.68
C ILE A 100 -4.75 -23.26 -4.50
N VAL A 101 -5.84 -22.52 -4.72
CA VAL A 101 -6.56 -21.79 -3.66
C VAL A 101 -7.09 -22.77 -2.59
N GLN A 102 -7.71 -23.88 -3.01
CA GLN A 102 -8.21 -24.89 -2.08
C GLN A 102 -7.10 -25.57 -1.26
N SER A 103 -5.89 -25.67 -1.81
CA SER A 103 -4.72 -26.17 -1.08
C SER A 103 -4.21 -25.14 -0.08
N ASP A 104 -4.09 -23.88 -0.48
CA ASP A 104 -3.61 -22.78 0.37
C ASP A 104 -4.57 -22.50 1.54
N ILE A 105 -5.89 -22.55 1.33
CA ILE A 105 -6.90 -22.32 2.37
C ILE A 105 -6.74 -23.27 3.56
N LYS A 106 -6.25 -24.50 3.35
CA LYS A 106 -6.03 -25.48 4.43
C LYS A 106 -4.88 -25.09 5.36
N LEU A 107 -4.02 -24.18 4.94
CA LEU A 107 -2.85 -23.73 5.69
C LEU A 107 -3.11 -22.44 6.47
N TRP A 108 -4.21 -21.75 6.18
CA TRP A 108 -4.54 -20.48 6.81
C TRP A 108 -5.48 -20.65 8.00
N PRO A 109 -5.28 -19.85 9.07
CA PRO A 109 -6.18 -19.85 10.21
C PRO A 109 -7.46 -19.05 9.97
N PHE A 110 -7.45 -18.11 9.02
CA PHE A 110 -8.60 -17.28 8.68
C PHE A 110 -9.47 -17.95 7.62
N LYS A 111 -10.74 -17.57 7.57
CA LYS A 111 -11.73 -18.21 6.71
C LYS A 111 -11.77 -17.55 5.34
N VAL A 112 -11.81 -18.38 4.29
CA VAL A 112 -12.08 -17.95 2.91
C VAL A 112 -13.36 -18.62 2.43
N LEU A 113 -14.23 -17.84 1.78
CA LEU A 113 -15.53 -18.27 1.26
C LEU A 113 -15.60 -18.07 -0.24
N SER A 114 -16.47 -18.85 -0.91
CA SER A 114 -16.88 -18.55 -2.28
C SER A 114 -17.88 -17.39 -2.28
N GLY A 115 -17.57 -16.34 -3.03
CA GLY A 115 -18.43 -15.19 -3.29
C GLY A 115 -19.11 -15.27 -4.65
N GLN A 116 -19.68 -14.14 -5.09
CA GLN A 116 -20.32 -14.04 -6.39
C GLN A 116 -19.32 -14.34 -7.52
N GLY A 117 -19.74 -15.16 -8.49
CA GLY A 117 -18.89 -15.53 -9.63
C GLY A 117 -17.70 -16.41 -9.25
N ASP A 118 -17.78 -17.10 -8.11
CA ASP A 118 -16.71 -17.94 -7.56
C ASP A 118 -15.44 -17.15 -7.20
N LYS A 119 -15.58 -15.86 -6.84
CA LYS A 119 -14.47 -15.06 -6.32
C LYS A 119 -14.20 -15.39 -4.85
N PRO A 120 -12.93 -15.60 -4.42
CA PRO A 120 -12.64 -15.83 -3.01
C PRO A 120 -12.91 -14.58 -2.18
N MET A 121 -13.54 -14.76 -1.02
CA MET A 121 -13.84 -13.72 -0.04
C MET A 121 -13.24 -14.09 1.30
N ILE A 122 -12.43 -13.20 1.89
CA ILE A 122 -11.81 -13.42 3.20
C ILE A 122 -12.81 -12.94 4.26
N GLN A 123 -13.23 -13.83 5.15
CA GLN A 123 -14.14 -13.51 6.25
C GLN A 123 -13.33 -13.32 7.53
N VAL A 124 -13.56 -12.21 8.21
CA VAL A 124 -12.97 -11.84 9.51
C VAL A 124 -14.05 -11.26 10.41
N ASN A 125 -13.88 -11.39 11.72
CA ASN A 125 -14.64 -10.60 12.68
C ASN A 125 -13.91 -9.27 12.92
N ALA A 126 -14.62 -8.17 12.70
CA ALA A 126 -14.10 -6.82 12.88
C ALA A 126 -15.13 -6.00 13.67
N GLN A 127 -14.76 -5.54 14.86
CA GLN A 127 -15.66 -4.79 15.75
C GLN A 127 -16.93 -5.58 16.11
N GLY A 128 -16.79 -6.89 16.36
CA GLY A 128 -17.90 -7.79 16.70
C GLY A 128 -18.77 -8.21 15.51
N GLU A 129 -18.50 -7.70 14.31
CA GLU A 129 -19.27 -8.02 13.10
C GLU A 129 -18.47 -8.86 12.11
N ASP A 130 -19.13 -9.86 11.53
CA ASP A 130 -18.55 -10.62 10.43
C ASP A 130 -18.49 -9.78 9.15
N LYS A 131 -17.28 -9.46 8.73
CA LYS A 131 -17.01 -8.71 7.49
C LYS A 131 -16.33 -9.62 6.47
N LYS A 132 -16.62 -9.35 5.20
CA LYS A 132 -16.05 -10.07 4.06
C LYS A 132 -15.30 -9.07 3.20
N PHE A 133 -14.06 -9.40 2.88
CA PHE A 133 -13.20 -8.58 2.04
C PHE A 133 -12.74 -9.36 0.82
N HIS A 134 -12.70 -8.68 -0.31
CA HIS A 134 -11.94 -9.14 -1.45
C HIS A 134 -10.43 -9.12 -1.14
N PRO A 135 -9.63 -10.05 -1.70
CA PRO A 135 -8.17 -10.04 -1.55
C PRO A 135 -7.52 -8.70 -1.96
N GLU A 136 -8.09 -8.03 -2.94
CA GLU A 136 -7.71 -6.71 -3.43
C GLU A 136 -7.93 -5.62 -2.36
N GLU A 137 -9.00 -5.72 -1.57
CA GLU A 137 -9.26 -4.79 -0.47
C GLU A 137 -8.23 -4.96 0.64
N ILE A 138 -7.87 -6.19 1.01
CA ILE A 138 -6.78 -6.45 1.97
C ILE A 138 -5.45 -5.89 1.46
N SER A 139 -5.16 -6.11 0.18
CA SER A 139 -3.96 -5.57 -0.46
C SER A 139 -3.95 -4.04 -0.49
N SER A 140 -5.11 -3.41 -0.67
CA SER A 140 -5.25 -1.95 -0.66
C SER A 140 -4.95 -1.34 0.72
N MET A 141 -5.25 -2.05 1.80
CA MET A 141 -4.90 -1.61 3.16
C MET A 141 -3.38 -1.59 3.35
N ILE A 142 -2.66 -2.56 2.79
CA ILE A 142 -1.19 -2.59 2.80
C ILE A 142 -0.63 -1.45 1.95
N LEU A 143 -1.19 -1.19 0.77
CA LEU A 143 -0.80 -0.06 -0.08
C LEU A 143 -1.01 1.28 0.62
N LEU A 144 -2.11 1.44 1.36
CA LEU A 144 -2.37 2.64 2.16
C LEU A 144 -1.30 2.83 3.24
N LYS A 145 -0.91 1.77 3.96
CA LYS A 145 0.18 1.84 4.92
C LYS A 145 1.51 2.26 4.27
N MET A 146 1.81 1.76 3.06
CA MET A 146 3.02 2.13 2.33
C MET A 146 2.99 3.61 1.92
N LYS A 147 1.84 4.10 1.48
CA LYS A 147 1.62 5.53 1.22
C LYS A 147 1.83 6.36 2.48
N GLU A 148 1.19 6.01 3.59
CA GLU A 148 1.32 6.73 4.88
C GLU A 148 2.78 6.79 5.35
N THR A 149 3.52 5.68 5.23
CA THR A 149 4.96 5.65 5.54
C THR A 149 5.74 6.63 4.67
N ALA A 150 5.47 6.70 3.37
CA ALA A 150 6.13 7.65 2.49
C ALA A 150 5.72 9.11 2.77
N GLU A 151 4.44 9.37 3.05
CA GLU A 151 3.94 10.70 3.40
C GLU A 151 4.56 11.22 4.69
N ALA A 152 4.70 10.36 5.70
CA ALA A 152 5.38 10.69 6.96
C ALA A 152 6.86 11.02 6.74
N TYR A 153 7.57 10.25 5.91
CA TYR A 153 8.98 10.48 5.58
C TYR A 153 9.20 11.77 4.76
N LEU A 154 8.32 12.06 3.79
CA LEU A 154 8.46 13.20 2.89
C LEU A 154 7.84 14.50 3.45
N GLY A 155 6.98 14.40 4.47
CA GLY A 155 6.26 15.54 5.05
C GLY A 155 5.23 16.14 4.10
N ALA A 156 4.74 15.37 3.12
CA ALA A 156 3.83 15.84 2.07
C ALA A 156 2.90 14.72 1.60
N LYS A 157 1.72 15.08 1.07
CA LYS A 157 0.79 14.13 0.48
C LYS A 157 1.34 13.54 -0.82
N ILE A 158 1.16 12.23 -1.01
CA ILE A 158 1.59 11.50 -2.21
C ILE A 158 0.36 10.98 -2.96
N ASN A 159 0.30 11.34 -4.25
CA ASN A 159 -0.82 10.97 -5.12
C ASN A 159 -0.40 10.04 -6.27
N ASP A 160 0.88 10.06 -6.64
CA ASP A 160 1.40 9.27 -7.75
C ASP A 160 2.23 8.09 -7.19
N ALA A 161 1.93 6.88 -7.65
CA ALA A 161 2.63 5.67 -7.23
C ALA A 161 2.78 4.68 -8.40
N VAL A 162 3.90 3.96 -8.41
CA VAL A 162 4.11 2.78 -9.25
C VAL A 162 4.09 1.56 -8.34
N VAL A 163 3.23 0.59 -8.62
CA VAL A 163 3.08 -0.62 -7.80
C VAL A 163 3.55 -1.84 -8.58
N THR A 164 4.38 -2.69 -7.97
CA THR A 164 4.79 -3.95 -8.59
C THR A 164 3.68 -4.99 -8.53
N VAL A 165 3.49 -5.70 -9.65
CA VAL A 165 2.67 -6.91 -9.72
C VAL A 165 3.57 -8.07 -10.15
N PRO A 166 3.28 -9.31 -9.72
CA PRO A 166 4.03 -10.47 -10.18
C PRO A 166 3.91 -10.62 -11.70
N ALA A 167 4.95 -11.12 -12.37
CA ALA A 167 4.98 -11.22 -13.83
C ALA A 167 3.90 -12.14 -14.45
N TYR A 168 3.26 -12.99 -13.64
CA TYR A 168 2.21 -13.93 -14.03
C TYR A 168 0.79 -13.42 -13.73
N PHE A 169 0.65 -12.14 -13.36
CA PHE A 169 -0.65 -11.51 -13.21
C PHE A 169 -1.32 -11.37 -14.58
N ASN A 170 -2.59 -11.76 -14.68
CA ASN A 170 -3.38 -11.66 -15.90
C ASN A 170 -4.44 -10.55 -15.78
N ASP A 171 -4.98 -10.08 -16.90
CA ASP A 171 -5.94 -8.96 -16.96
C ASP A 171 -7.37 -9.32 -16.48
N SER A 172 -7.50 -10.31 -15.58
CA SER A 172 -8.79 -10.94 -15.22
C SER A 172 -9.79 -10.05 -14.50
#